data_AF-A0A8C8EEK8-F1
#
_entry.id   AF-A0A8C8EEK8-F1
#
_cell.length_a   1.000
_cell.length_b   1.000
_cell.length_c   1.000
_cell.angle_alpha   90.00
_cell.angle_beta   90.00
_cell.angle_gamma   90.00
#
_symmetry.space_group_name_H-M   'P 1'
#
loop_
_entity.id
_entity.type
_entity.pdbx_description
1 polymer ?
#
loop_
_entity_poly.entity_id
_entity_poly.type
_entity_poly.pdbx_seq_one_letter_code
_entity_poly.pdbx_strand_id
1 'polypeptide(L)'
;SFRKHLLFLVNTSLRGVTYIVQKLGESVQQLLLAKIAVYLMTFLIVTVAWAAHFSLMASFPDVPFGIFLFSVCAVVIGLIQAVIVAYGFYHPHLLNQQIQVSENQNFYKRHILKIILRGPVLCFLAAIFSFFFIPLVSYSRLFNYLVLYYVILPFCSKHLDLFPGQRDEEEEHHSLETFTFYLSEPLSKERVEAFSDGVYAIVATLLILDICEDNVPDPREVEEKFHGSLLEALSEYGPNYLAYFGSFVTIGLLWFVHHSLFLYVTKATRLMGLLNILSLAFIGGLPLAYQLTSEFAEKSHNEIEAIQVSCVITFFASIFQFAIWTTALLHERETLQPFAGYGGKEHAFMFAKLALYPCVSLGAFFLTCLLSEFSTAIFHIMQIVIPFAFLALRIFVRISSTVIKSVMSLSRWKVVLLEEEEACLSPTETLS
;
A
#
# COMPACT_ATOMS: atom_id res chain seq x y z
N SER A 1 10.24 -17.35 -16.18
CA SER A 1 11.21 -16.79 -15.23
C SER A 1 10.67 -16.73 -13.80
N PHE A 2 9.56 -16.02 -13.53
CA PHE A 2 8.95 -15.83 -12.19
C PHE A 2 8.83 -17.07 -11.28
N ARG A 3 8.45 -18.24 -11.81
CA ARG A 3 8.33 -19.49 -11.03
C ARG A 3 9.68 -20.00 -10.50
N LYS A 4 10.76 -19.83 -11.27
CA LYS A 4 12.13 -20.20 -10.84
C LYS A 4 12.64 -19.20 -9.81
N HIS A 5 12.36 -17.92 -10.03
CA HIS A 5 12.73 -16.83 -9.13
C HIS A 5 12.04 -16.95 -7.75
N LEU A 6 10.74 -17.31 -7.73
CA LEU A 6 9.99 -17.58 -6.49
C LEU A 6 10.50 -18.84 -5.76
N LEU A 7 10.81 -19.92 -6.49
CA LEU A 7 11.39 -21.14 -5.90
C LEU A 7 12.78 -20.87 -5.33
N PHE A 8 13.60 -20.05 -6.01
CA PHE A 8 14.90 -19.63 -5.52
C PHE A 8 14.77 -18.77 -4.27
N LEU A 9 13.91 -17.75 -4.27
CA LEU A 9 13.59 -16.92 -3.10
C LEU A 9 13.17 -17.74 -1.89
N VAL A 10 12.27 -18.71 -2.08
CA VAL A 10 11.80 -19.61 -1.01
C VAL A 10 12.95 -20.47 -0.48
N ASN A 11 13.77 -21.05 -1.35
CA ASN A 11 14.86 -21.94 -0.96
C ASN A 11 16.01 -21.17 -0.26
N THR A 12 16.28 -19.94 -0.71
CA THR A 12 17.31 -19.05 -0.14
C THR A 12 16.86 -18.44 1.18
N SER A 13 15.59 -18.03 1.31
CA SER A 13 15.01 -17.66 2.62
C SER A 13 14.98 -18.83 3.60
N LEU A 14 14.63 -20.05 3.15
CA LEU A 14 14.66 -21.24 4.00
C LEU A 14 16.07 -21.50 4.53
N ARG A 15 17.08 -21.46 3.65
CA ARG A 15 18.49 -21.68 4.03
C ARG A 15 19.03 -20.58 4.94
N GLY A 16 18.69 -19.32 4.67
CA GLY A 16 19.10 -18.17 5.49
C GLY A 16 18.54 -18.26 6.91
N VAL A 17 17.25 -18.59 7.05
CA VAL A 17 16.61 -18.78 8.37
C VAL A 17 17.19 -20.00 9.09
N THR A 18 17.42 -21.11 8.38
CA THR A 18 18.01 -22.32 8.98
C THR A 18 19.44 -22.08 9.47
N TYR A 19 20.26 -21.33 8.71
CA TYR A 19 21.62 -20.96 9.08
C TYR A 19 21.69 -20.03 10.29
N ILE A 20 20.76 -19.06 10.38
CA ILE A 20 20.64 -18.14 11.52
C ILE A 20 20.17 -18.88 12.78
N VAL A 21 19.22 -19.80 12.65
CA VAL A 21 18.72 -20.65 13.75
C VAL A 21 19.81 -21.56 14.31
N GLN A 22 20.74 -22.01 13.48
CA GLN A 22 21.81 -22.93 13.90
C GLN A 22 22.96 -22.25 14.67
N LYS A 23 23.02 -20.89 14.70
CA LYS A 23 24.19 -20.14 15.19
C LYS A 23 23.99 -19.37 16.50
N LEU A 24 22.82 -19.41 17.15
CA LEU A 24 22.50 -18.57 18.32
C LEU A 24 21.97 -19.37 19.53
N GLY A 25 22.62 -19.16 20.69
CA GLY A 25 22.33 -19.80 21.99
C GLY A 25 21.12 -19.24 22.77
N GLU A 26 20.87 -19.79 23.95
CA GLU A 26 19.56 -20.21 24.46
C GLU A 26 18.56 -19.19 25.06
N SER A 27 17.28 -19.50 24.79
CA SER A 27 16.12 -19.58 25.72
C SER A 27 14.97 -18.54 25.69
N VAL A 28 15.16 -17.29 25.29
CA VAL A 28 14.02 -16.34 25.09
C VAL A 28 14.02 -15.75 23.69
N GLN A 29 15.20 -15.39 23.19
CA GLN A 29 15.39 -14.93 21.81
C GLN A 29 15.10 -16.05 20.79
N GLN A 30 15.41 -17.31 21.12
CA GLN A 30 15.06 -18.48 20.29
C GLN A 30 13.55 -18.71 20.20
N LEU A 31 12.78 -18.50 21.27
CA LEU A 31 11.33 -18.67 21.23
C LEU A 31 10.67 -17.56 20.41
N LEU A 32 11.17 -16.33 20.55
CA LEU A 32 10.70 -15.19 19.76
C LEU A 32 11.06 -15.37 18.28
N LEU A 33 12.31 -15.75 17.97
CA LEU A 33 12.73 -16.04 16.59
C LEU A 33 12.01 -17.26 16.02
N ALA A 34 11.76 -18.31 16.80
CA ALA A 34 11.01 -19.47 16.34
C ALA A 34 9.55 -19.09 16.05
N LYS A 35 8.92 -18.24 16.87
CA LYS A 35 7.58 -17.71 16.58
C LYS A 35 7.57 -16.83 15.33
N ILE A 36 8.57 -15.97 15.16
CA ILE A 36 8.73 -15.13 13.96
C ILE A 36 9.01 -16.00 12.73
N ALA A 37 9.86 -17.01 12.83
CA ALA A 37 10.19 -17.93 11.75
C ALA A 37 8.99 -18.81 11.38
N VAL A 38 8.25 -19.33 12.36
CA VAL A 38 7.02 -20.08 12.11
C VAL A 38 5.97 -19.18 11.47
N TYR A 39 5.82 -17.94 11.93
CA TYR A 39 4.91 -16.95 11.34
C TYR A 39 5.32 -16.59 9.90
N LEU A 40 6.60 -16.30 9.65
CA LEU A 40 7.13 -16.02 8.32
C LEU A 40 6.99 -17.23 7.40
N MET A 41 7.26 -18.45 7.89
CA MET A 41 7.09 -19.69 7.14
C MET A 41 5.61 -19.94 6.83
N THR A 42 4.70 -19.77 7.79
CA THR A 42 3.26 -19.93 7.52
C THR A 42 2.73 -18.84 6.61
N PHE A 43 3.18 -17.60 6.77
CA PHE A 43 2.83 -16.50 5.86
C PHE A 43 3.36 -16.76 4.45
N LEU A 44 4.61 -17.18 4.30
CA LEU A 44 5.23 -17.54 3.03
C LEU A 44 4.52 -18.75 2.40
N ILE A 45 4.25 -19.81 3.17
CA ILE A 45 3.53 -21.01 2.69
C ILE A 45 2.11 -20.64 2.26
N VAL A 46 1.37 -19.86 3.04
CA VAL A 46 0.01 -19.43 2.66
C VAL A 46 0.06 -18.55 1.42
N THR A 47 1.03 -17.63 1.32
CA THR A 47 1.17 -16.73 0.17
C THR A 47 1.58 -17.49 -1.09
N VAL A 48 2.54 -18.42 -1.00
CA VAL A 48 3.01 -19.27 -2.10
C VAL A 48 1.96 -20.27 -2.51
N ALA A 49 1.26 -20.89 -1.55
CA ALA A 49 0.15 -21.79 -1.83
C ALA A 49 -0.95 -21.01 -2.55
N TRP A 50 -1.37 -19.85 -2.05
CA TRP A 50 -2.40 -19.03 -2.70
C TRP A 50 -1.98 -18.61 -4.11
N ALA A 51 -0.74 -18.16 -4.30
CA ALA A 51 -0.19 -17.86 -5.61
C ALA A 51 -0.20 -19.09 -6.55
N ALA A 52 0.11 -20.28 -6.03
CA ALA A 52 0.05 -21.53 -6.81
C ALA A 52 -1.39 -21.88 -7.20
N HIS A 53 -2.38 -21.67 -6.33
CA HIS A 53 -3.80 -21.85 -6.66
C HIS A 53 -4.25 -20.90 -7.76
N PHE A 54 -3.90 -19.61 -7.68
CA PHE A 54 -4.19 -18.64 -8.74
C PHE A 54 -3.46 -18.97 -10.04
N SER A 55 -2.21 -19.41 -9.97
CA SER A 55 -1.46 -19.87 -11.15
C SER A 55 -2.14 -21.07 -11.81
N LEU A 56 -2.67 -22.01 -11.02
CA LEU A 56 -3.38 -23.18 -11.51
C LEU A 56 -4.72 -22.78 -12.16
N MET A 57 -5.48 -21.87 -11.53
CA MET A 57 -6.70 -21.29 -12.09
C MET A 57 -6.44 -20.53 -13.39
N ALA A 58 -5.33 -19.80 -13.49
CA ALA A 58 -4.94 -19.05 -14.69
C ALA A 58 -4.46 -19.97 -15.83
N SER A 59 -3.76 -21.07 -15.51
CA SER A 59 -3.24 -22.00 -16.52
C SER A 59 -4.31 -22.95 -17.07
N PHE A 60 -5.32 -23.29 -16.26
CA PHE A 60 -6.41 -24.18 -16.65
C PHE A 60 -7.76 -23.55 -16.28
N PRO A 61 -8.14 -22.43 -16.94
CA PRO A 61 -9.38 -21.74 -16.61
C PRO A 61 -10.60 -22.63 -16.83
N ASP A 62 -10.56 -23.52 -17.84
CA ASP A 62 -11.69 -24.39 -18.17
C ASP A 62 -11.84 -25.59 -17.22
N VAL A 63 -10.90 -25.81 -16.30
CA VAL A 63 -10.90 -26.94 -15.38
C VAL A 63 -11.30 -26.47 -13.97
N PRO A 64 -12.39 -26.99 -13.38
CA PRO A 64 -12.88 -26.53 -12.08
C PRO A 64 -11.96 -26.90 -10.90
N PHE A 65 -10.93 -27.71 -11.15
CA PHE A 65 -9.99 -28.21 -10.14
C PHE A 65 -9.26 -27.07 -9.39
N GLY A 66 -8.88 -25.99 -10.08
CA GLY A 66 -8.23 -24.84 -9.44
C GLY A 66 -9.12 -24.15 -8.41
N ILE A 67 -10.38 -23.90 -8.78
CA ILE A 67 -11.40 -23.29 -7.91
C ILE A 67 -11.71 -24.21 -6.73
N PHE A 68 -11.88 -25.51 -7.00
CA PHE A 68 -12.12 -26.50 -5.96
C PHE A 68 -11.02 -26.52 -4.90
N LEU A 69 -9.75 -26.62 -5.33
CA LEU A 69 -8.61 -26.67 -4.42
C LEU A 69 -8.49 -25.38 -3.59
N PHE A 70 -8.66 -24.22 -4.23
CA PHE A 70 -8.70 -22.93 -3.56
C PHE A 70 -9.79 -22.87 -2.48
N SER A 71 -11.02 -23.27 -2.83
CA SER A 71 -12.16 -23.26 -1.93
C SER A 71 -11.97 -24.23 -0.76
N VAL A 72 -11.41 -25.42 -0.99
CA VAL A 72 -11.11 -26.39 0.08
C VAL A 72 -10.11 -25.78 1.06
N CYS A 73 -9.01 -25.18 0.57
CA CYS A 73 -8.04 -24.51 1.43
C CYS A 73 -8.68 -23.37 2.25
N ALA A 74 -9.50 -22.53 1.61
CA ALA A 74 -10.21 -21.44 2.30
C ALA A 74 -11.17 -21.96 3.38
N VAL A 75 -11.88 -23.07 3.12
CA VAL A 75 -12.76 -23.72 4.10
C VAL A 75 -11.95 -24.26 5.28
N VAL A 76 -10.85 -24.95 5.02
CA VAL A 76 -9.97 -25.51 6.06
C VAL A 76 -9.41 -24.40 6.96
N ILE A 77 -8.91 -23.31 6.38
CA ILE A 77 -8.42 -22.15 7.14
C ILE A 77 -9.55 -21.57 8.00
N GLY A 78 -10.74 -21.42 7.43
CA GLY A 78 -11.93 -20.97 8.14
C GLY A 78 -12.30 -21.83 9.35
N LEU A 79 -12.29 -23.15 9.18
CA LEU A 79 -12.56 -24.10 10.26
C LEU A 79 -11.49 -24.03 11.34
N ILE A 80 -10.21 -23.94 10.97
CA ILE A 80 -9.11 -23.76 11.93
C ILE A 80 -9.31 -22.47 12.73
N GLN A 81 -9.63 -21.35 12.08
CA GLN A 81 -9.92 -20.08 12.76
C GLN A 81 -11.15 -20.18 13.68
N ALA A 82 -12.20 -20.86 13.25
CA ALA A 82 -13.38 -21.13 14.08
C ALA A 82 -13.03 -21.93 15.33
N VAL A 83 -12.18 -22.95 15.20
CA VAL A 83 -11.67 -23.75 16.33
C VAL A 83 -10.82 -22.89 17.27
N ILE A 84 -9.92 -22.05 16.76
CA ILE A 84 -9.10 -21.14 17.57
C ILE A 84 -9.99 -20.19 18.38
N VAL A 85 -11.02 -19.61 17.77
CA VAL A 85 -11.97 -18.75 18.48
C VAL A 85 -12.75 -19.53 19.52
N ALA A 86 -13.29 -20.71 19.18
CA ALA A 86 -14.00 -21.55 20.13
C ALA A 86 -13.12 -21.94 21.33
N TYR A 87 -11.85 -22.26 21.09
CA TYR A 87 -10.86 -22.57 22.11
C TYR A 87 -10.53 -21.36 22.98
N GLY A 88 -10.35 -20.16 22.39
CA GLY A 88 -10.16 -18.92 23.13
C GLY A 88 -11.33 -18.59 24.05
N PHE A 89 -12.58 -18.80 23.60
CA PHE A 89 -13.76 -18.64 24.44
C PHE A 89 -13.96 -19.76 25.46
N TYR A 90 -13.35 -20.94 25.26
CA TYR A 90 -13.33 -22.02 26.26
C TYR A 90 -12.34 -21.75 27.39
N HIS A 91 -11.27 -21.00 27.12
CA HIS A 91 -10.24 -20.61 28.09
C HIS A 91 -10.19 -19.09 28.30
N PRO A 92 -10.97 -18.53 29.25
CA PRO A 92 -11.15 -17.08 29.40
C PRO A 92 -9.86 -16.27 29.63
N HIS A 93 -8.80 -16.89 30.14
CA HIS A 93 -7.50 -16.26 30.36
C HIS A 93 -6.73 -15.93 29.06
N LEU A 94 -7.13 -16.52 27.92
CA LEU A 94 -6.56 -16.24 26.60
C LEU A 94 -7.25 -15.06 25.89
N LEU A 95 -8.41 -14.63 26.39
CA LEU A 95 -9.17 -13.53 25.80
C LEU A 95 -8.62 -12.18 26.25
N ASN A 96 -8.84 -11.16 25.42
CA ASN A 96 -8.55 -9.78 25.81
C ASN A 96 -9.41 -9.38 27.02
N GLN A 97 -8.84 -8.64 27.97
CA GLN A 97 -9.47 -8.18 29.20
C GLN A 97 -10.81 -7.46 28.94
N GLN A 98 -10.91 -6.70 27.85
CA GLN A 98 -12.17 -6.03 27.45
C GLN A 98 -13.31 -7.02 27.16
N ILE A 99 -13.00 -8.15 26.51
CA ILE A 99 -13.98 -9.19 26.18
C ILE A 99 -14.27 -10.05 27.43
N GLN A 100 -13.25 -10.27 28.26
CA GLN A 100 -13.36 -11.04 29.49
C GLN A 100 -14.32 -10.41 30.50
N VAL A 101 -14.28 -9.07 30.63
CA VAL A 101 -15.12 -8.30 31.56
C VAL A 101 -16.54 -8.03 30.98
N SER A 102 -16.76 -8.26 29.68
CA SER A 102 -18.07 -8.04 29.07
C SER A 102 -19.14 -9.01 29.58
N GLU A 103 -20.34 -8.49 29.83
CA GLU A 103 -21.48 -9.24 30.39
C GLU A 103 -22.02 -10.33 29.43
N ASN A 104 -21.78 -10.17 28.12
CA ASN A 104 -22.38 -11.01 27.08
C ASN A 104 -21.34 -11.71 26.19
N GLN A 105 -20.45 -12.51 26.80
CA GLN A 105 -19.42 -13.27 26.06
C GLN A 105 -19.99 -14.19 24.98
N ASN A 106 -21.19 -14.74 25.18
CA ASN A 106 -21.87 -15.60 24.21
C ASN A 106 -22.30 -14.85 22.94
N PHE A 107 -22.61 -13.57 23.06
CA PHE A 107 -22.87 -12.70 21.91
C PHE A 107 -21.59 -12.49 21.10
N TYR A 108 -20.49 -12.09 21.75
CA TYR A 108 -19.19 -11.92 21.08
C TYR A 108 -18.69 -13.19 20.40
N LYS A 109 -18.81 -14.35 21.06
CA LYS A 109 -18.46 -15.65 20.50
C LYS A 109 -19.23 -15.93 19.20
N ARG A 110 -20.56 -15.78 19.21
CA ARG A 110 -21.41 -16.00 18.03
C ARG A 110 -21.10 -14.98 16.94
N HIS A 111 -20.88 -13.72 17.31
CA HIS A 111 -20.59 -12.64 16.38
C HIS A 111 -19.25 -12.86 15.64
N ILE A 112 -18.17 -13.12 16.38
CA ILE A 112 -16.84 -13.38 15.79
C ILE A 112 -16.86 -14.63 14.91
N LEU A 113 -17.50 -15.71 15.38
CA LEU A 113 -17.63 -16.94 14.61
C LEU A 113 -18.39 -16.72 13.29
N LYS A 114 -19.46 -15.91 13.32
CA LYS A 114 -20.23 -15.56 12.12
C LYS A 114 -19.40 -14.78 11.11
N ILE A 115 -18.54 -13.86 11.55
CA ILE A 115 -17.63 -13.11 10.67
C ILE A 115 -16.62 -14.05 10.01
N ILE A 116 -15.95 -14.90 10.80
CA ILE A 116 -14.91 -15.81 10.32
C ILE A 116 -15.48 -16.86 9.37
N LEU A 117 -16.64 -17.44 9.68
CA LEU A 117 -17.22 -18.53 8.91
C LEU A 117 -17.88 -18.06 7.59
N ARG A 118 -18.12 -16.75 7.44
CA ARG A 118 -18.77 -16.19 6.25
C ARG A 118 -17.99 -16.44 4.96
N GLY A 119 -16.69 -16.16 4.95
CA GLY A 119 -15.81 -16.42 3.80
C GLY A 119 -15.74 -17.90 3.41
N PRO A 120 -15.45 -18.81 4.35
CA PRO A 120 -15.50 -20.27 4.17
C PRO A 120 -16.81 -20.78 3.59
N VAL A 121 -17.95 -20.32 4.09
CA VAL A 121 -19.28 -20.72 3.57
C VAL A 121 -19.45 -20.28 2.12
N LEU A 122 -19.05 -19.05 1.78
CA LEU A 122 -19.08 -18.59 0.39
C LEU A 122 -18.13 -19.40 -0.52
N CYS A 123 -16.93 -19.73 -0.04
CA CYS A 123 -15.98 -20.56 -0.78
C CYS A 123 -16.49 -21.99 -0.98
N PHE A 124 -17.16 -22.56 0.03
CA PHE A 124 -17.80 -23.86 -0.05
C PHE A 124 -18.93 -23.88 -1.09
N LEU A 125 -19.79 -22.86 -1.07
CA LEU A 125 -20.82 -22.71 -2.09
C LEU A 125 -20.18 -22.55 -3.49
N ALA A 126 -19.14 -21.73 -3.62
CA ALA A 126 -18.41 -21.57 -4.88
C ALA A 126 -17.80 -22.89 -5.39
N ALA A 127 -17.26 -23.74 -4.51
CA ALA A 127 -16.77 -25.07 -4.88
C ALA A 127 -17.88 -25.93 -5.46
N ILE A 128 -19.05 -25.98 -4.81
CA ILE A 128 -20.20 -26.73 -5.30
C ILE A 128 -20.63 -26.21 -6.66
N PHE A 129 -20.84 -24.89 -6.79
CA PHE A 129 -21.26 -24.27 -8.06
C PHE A 129 -20.27 -24.49 -9.20
N SER A 130 -18.96 -24.53 -8.90
CA SER A 130 -17.92 -24.77 -9.90
C SER A 130 -18.00 -26.15 -10.57
N PHE A 131 -18.64 -27.14 -9.94
CA PHE A 131 -18.85 -28.46 -10.56
C PHE A 131 -20.08 -28.50 -11.49
N PHE A 132 -21.05 -27.61 -11.29
CA PHE A 132 -22.31 -27.61 -12.03
C PHE A 132 -22.34 -26.62 -13.21
N PHE A 133 -21.51 -25.57 -13.19
CA PHE A 133 -21.54 -24.48 -14.19
C PHE A 133 -20.19 -24.30 -14.89
N ILE A 134 -20.22 -23.80 -16.13
CA ILE A 134 -19.01 -23.52 -16.94
C ILE A 134 -18.08 -22.55 -16.18
N PRO A 135 -16.78 -22.85 -16.03
CA PRO A 135 -15.82 -22.09 -15.24
C PRO A 135 -15.77 -20.58 -15.52
N LEU A 136 -15.96 -20.16 -16.77
CA LEU A 136 -15.94 -18.74 -17.16
C LEU A 136 -17.02 -17.90 -16.44
N VAL A 137 -18.21 -18.49 -16.23
CA VAL A 137 -19.31 -17.85 -15.47
C VAL A 137 -18.98 -17.83 -13.97
N SER A 138 -18.23 -18.83 -13.48
CA SER A 138 -17.79 -18.92 -12.08
C SER A 138 -16.77 -17.84 -11.72
N TYR A 139 -15.75 -17.59 -12.56
CA TYR A 139 -14.75 -16.54 -12.31
C TYR A 139 -15.33 -15.13 -12.32
N SER A 140 -16.17 -14.82 -13.32
CA SER A 140 -16.84 -13.51 -13.42
C SER A 140 -17.80 -13.29 -12.25
N ARG A 141 -18.53 -14.33 -11.81
CA ARG A 141 -19.41 -14.22 -10.65
C ARG A 141 -18.65 -14.14 -9.33
N LEU A 142 -17.59 -14.91 -9.13
CA LEU A 142 -16.78 -14.84 -7.91
C LEU A 142 -16.17 -13.44 -7.75
N PHE A 143 -15.61 -12.87 -8.83
CA PHE A 143 -15.07 -11.51 -8.85
C PHE A 143 -16.16 -10.46 -8.60
N ASN A 144 -17.29 -10.53 -9.32
CA ASN A 144 -18.40 -9.61 -9.12
C ASN A 144 -19.01 -9.71 -7.71
N TYR A 145 -19.14 -10.91 -7.13
CA TYR A 145 -19.60 -11.07 -5.75
C TYR A 145 -18.59 -10.52 -4.76
N LEU A 146 -17.28 -10.75 -4.92
CA LEU A 146 -16.27 -10.19 -4.02
C LEU A 146 -16.24 -8.65 -4.10
N VAL A 147 -16.27 -8.08 -5.31
CA VAL A 147 -16.21 -6.63 -5.54
C VAL A 147 -17.51 -5.94 -5.13
N LEU A 148 -18.68 -6.46 -5.53
CA LEU A 148 -19.97 -5.89 -5.13
C LEU A 148 -20.15 -5.93 -3.61
N TYR A 149 -19.73 -7.02 -2.97
CA TYR A 149 -19.96 -7.25 -1.56
C TYR A 149 -18.96 -6.53 -0.65
N TYR A 150 -17.66 -6.49 -1.00
CA TYR A 150 -16.64 -5.81 -0.18
C TYR A 150 -16.39 -4.35 -0.55
N VAL A 151 -16.69 -3.92 -1.78
CA VAL A 151 -16.39 -2.54 -2.26
C VAL A 151 -17.66 -1.73 -2.49
N ILE A 152 -18.66 -2.27 -3.18
CA ILE A 152 -19.85 -1.49 -3.60
C ILE A 152 -20.89 -1.39 -2.47
N LEU A 153 -21.16 -2.46 -1.72
CA LEU A 153 -22.14 -2.45 -0.63
C LEU A 153 -21.86 -1.37 0.44
N PRO A 154 -20.60 -1.19 0.91
CA PRO A 154 -20.26 -0.12 1.85
C PRO A 154 -20.26 1.28 1.22
N PHE A 155 -20.02 1.38 -0.09
CA PHE A 155 -19.98 2.65 -0.82
C PHE A 155 -21.39 3.18 -1.12
N CYS A 156 -22.30 2.30 -1.54
CA CYS A 156 -23.72 2.63 -1.76
C CYS A 156 -24.46 2.96 -0.48
N SER A 157 -24.16 2.27 0.64
CA SER A 157 -24.83 2.56 1.92
C SER A 157 -24.50 3.97 2.42
N LYS A 158 -23.25 4.42 2.27
CA LYS A 158 -22.82 5.78 2.64
C LYS A 158 -23.45 6.90 1.82
N HIS A 159 -23.81 6.63 0.57
CA HIS A 159 -24.33 7.65 -0.36
C HIS A 159 -25.87 7.74 -0.35
N LEU A 160 -26.56 6.72 0.19
CA LEU A 160 -28.01 6.75 0.42
C LEU A 160 -28.39 7.59 1.65
N ASP A 161 -27.51 7.69 2.65
CA ASP A 161 -27.72 8.50 3.86
C ASP A 161 -27.59 10.02 3.60
N LEU A 162 -27.30 10.44 2.36
CA LEU A 162 -27.13 11.85 1.98
C LEU A 162 -28.43 12.52 1.49
N PHE A 163 -29.56 11.82 1.47
CA PHE A 163 -30.88 12.40 1.17
C PHE A 163 -31.74 12.42 2.44
N PRO A 164 -31.95 13.57 3.10
CA PRO A 164 -32.82 13.66 4.26
C PRO A 164 -34.27 13.64 3.79
N GLY A 165 -34.80 12.44 3.59
CA GLY A 165 -36.20 12.19 3.27
C GLY A 165 -36.97 11.80 4.53
N GLN A 166 -37.78 12.74 5.01
CA GLN A 166 -38.74 12.65 6.11
C GLN A 166 -39.54 11.32 6.09
N ARG A 167 -39.40 10.49 7.12
CA ARG A 167 -40.37 9.41 7.43
C ARG A 167 -40.31 9.01 8.91
N ASP A 168 -41.32 9.51 9.62
CA ASP A 168 -42.08 8.97 10.75
C ASP A 168 -41.36 8.12 11.81
N GLU A 169 -41.32 8.71 13.00
CA GLU A 169 -41.06 8.12 14.30
C GLU A 169 -42.19 7.12 14.64
N GLU A 170 -41.93 5.82 14.59
CA GLU A 170 -42.60 4.75 15.38
C GLU A 170 -42.17 3.36 14.83
N GLU A 171 -41.01 2.86 15.27
CA GLU A 171 -40.67 1.42 15.42
C GLU A 171 -39.26 1.30 16.04
N GLU A 172 -39.13 1.78 17.29
CA GLU A 172 -38.02 1.45 18.18
C GLU A 172 -38.12 -0.03 18.57
N HIS A 173 -37.38 -0.91 17.88
CA HIS A 173 -36.61 -2.04 18.42
C HIS A 173 -36.29 -3.05 17.29
N HIS A 174 -34.99 -3.32 17.11
CA HIS A 174 -34.39 -4.48 16.41
C HIS A 174 -34.00 -4.46 14.92
N SER A 175 -34.07 -3.34 14.19
CA SER A 175 -33.60 -3.28 12.79
C SER A 175 -32.28 -2.51 12.55
N LEU A 176 -31.55 -2.13 13.61
CA LEU A 176 -30.41 -1.20 13.54
C LEU A 176 -28.99 -1.83 13.62
N GLU A 177 -28.83 -3.11 13.30
CA GLU A 177 -27.50 -3.77 13.28
C GLU A 177 -27.22 -4.57 11.99
N THR A 178 -27.97 -4.32 10.91
CA THR A 178 -27.64 -4.91 9.62
C THR A 178 -26.65 -3.98 8.90
N PHE A 179 -25.35 -4.30 9.04
CA PHE A 179 -24.29 -3.97 8.09
C PHE A 179 -23.45 -2.68 8.22
N THR A 180 -23.23 -2.14 9.41
CA THR A 180 -22.11 -1.20 9.60
C THR A 180 -20.80 -1.97 9.80
N PHE A 181 -20.10 -2.27 8.71
CA PHE A 181 -18.66 -2.53 8.74
C PHE A 181 -18.00 -1.20 9.16
N TYR A 182 -17.90 -0.94 10.46
CA TYR A 182 -17.39 0.32 11.01
C TYR A 182 -15.98 0.59 10.47
N LEU A 183 -15.90 1.45 9.44
CA LEU A 183 -14.64 1.91 8.85
C LEU A 183 -13.75 2.62 9.89
N SER A 184 -14.35 3.05 10.99
CA SER A 184 -13.72 3.71 12.15
C SER A 184 -13.16 2.73 13.19
N GLU A 185 -13.43 1.42 13.11
CA GLU A 185 -12.85 0.48 14.07
C GLU A 185 -11.33 0.44 13.90
N PRO A 186 -10.55 0.67 14.98
CA PRO A 186 -9.11 0.83 14.87
C PRO A 186 -8.43 -0.50 14.57
N LEU A 187 -7.57 -0.50 13.56
CA LEU A 187 -6.58 -1.56 13.34
C LEU A 187 -5.39 -1.35 14.28
N SER A 188 -4.71 -2.43 14.65
CA SER A 188 -3.41 -2.31 15.33
C SER A 188 -2.42 -1.66 14.39
N LYS A 189 -1.95 -0.48 14.78
CA LYS A 189 -0.96 0.32 14.05
C LYS A 189 0.32 -0.47 13.83
N GLU A 190 0.79 -1.17 14.85
CA GLU A 190 2.04 -1.94 14.83
C GLU A 190 1.98 -3.06 13.77
N ARG A 191 0.82 -3.71 13.61
CA ARG A 191 0.65 -4.73 12.57
C ARG A 191 0.63 -4.13 11.16
N VAL A 192 0.05 -2.94 11.00
CA VAL A 192 0.03 -2.25 9.70
C VAL A 192 1.44 -1.82 9.32
N GLU A 193 2.20 -1.23 10.25
CA GLU A 193 3.60 -0.84 10.06
C GLU A 193 4.47 -2.06 9.73
N ALA A 194 4.40 -3.13 10.52
CA ALA A 194 5.20 -4.34 10.30
C ALA A 194 4.88 -5.02 8.95
N PHE A 195 3.62 -5.02 8.53
CA PHE A 195 3.24 -5.53 7.21
C PHE A 195 3.80 -4.67 6.08
N SER A 196 3.68 -3.33 6.19
CA SER A 196 4.26 -2.40 5.22
C SER A 196 5.77 -2.57 5.11
N ASP A 197 6.49 -2.60 6.24
CA ASP A 197 7.94 -2.79 6.28
C ASP A 197 8.36 -4.10 5.59
N GLY A 198 7.60 -5.18 5.82
CA GLY A 198 7.81 -6.47 5.16
C GLY A 198 7.67 -6.39 3.63
N VAL A 199 6.64 -5.70 3.14
CA VAL A 199 6.43 -5.51 1.69
C VAL A 199 7.56 -4.67 1.08
N TYR A 200 7.93 -3.55 1.70
CA TYR A 200 9.04 -2.71 1.23
C TYR A 200 10.36 -3.48 1.18
N ALA A 201 10.66 -4.29 2.20
CA ALA A 201 11.86 -5.12 2.24
C ALA A 201 11.87 -6.18 1.13
N ILE A 202 10.75 -6.86 0.87
CA ILE A 202 10.63 -7.81 -0.23
C ILE A 202 10.85 -7.12 -1.57
N VAL A 203 10.21 -5.98 -1.80
CA VAL A 203 10.33 -5.21 -3.06
C VAL A 203 11.77 -4.75 -3.29
N ALA A 204 12.45 -4.24 -2.26
CA ALA A 204 13.88 -3.90 -2.35
C ALA A 204 14.76 -5.12 -2.63
N THR A 205 14.45 -6.28 -2.05
CA THR A 205 15.17 -7.54 -2.28
C THR A 205 14.99 -8.04 -3.72
N LEU A 206 13.79 -7.89 -4.29
CA LEU A 206 13.53 -8.28 -5.68
C LEU A 206 14.39 -7.47 -6.66
N LEU A 207 14.63 -6.18 -6.39
CA LEU A 207 15.48 -5.37 -7.25
C LEU A 207 16.93 -5.85 -7.30
N ILE A 208 17.52 -6.20 -6.15
CA ILE A 208 18.92 -6.64 -6.15
C ILE A 208 19.06 -8.04 -6.74
N LEU A 209 18.05 -8.90 -6.58
CA LEU A 209 18.06 -10.24 -7.18
C LEU A 209 18.02 -10.18 -8.70
N ASP A 210 17.30 -9.21 -9.28
CA ASP A 210 17.26 -8.96 -10.72
C ASP A 210 18.66 -8.64 -11.27
N ILE A 211 19.35 -7.68 -10.63
CA ILE A 211 20.73 -7.33 -10.96
C ILE A 211 21.69 -8.51 -10.79
N CYS A 212 21.48 -9.34 -9.75
CA CYS A 212 22.30 -10.53 -9.54
C CYS A 212 22.07 -11.64 -10.58
N GLU A 213 20.89 -11.71 -11.20
CA GLU A 213 20.60 -12.71 -12.23
C GLU A 213 21.16 -12.28 -13.60
N ASP A 214 21.00 -11.00 -13.97
CA ASP A 214 21.27 -10.55 -15.35
C ASP A 214 22.58 -9.78 -15.53
N ASN A 215 23.20 -9.26 -14.46
CA ASN A 215 24.38 -8.38 -14.56
C ASN A 215 25.62 -8.92 -13.85
N VAL A 216 25.66 -10.22 -13.59
CA VAL A 216 26.85 -10.93 -13.12
C VAL A 216 27.43 -11.73 -14.29
N PRO A 217 28.54 -11.29 -14.91
CA PRO A 217 29.06 -11.93 -16.11
C PRO A 217 29.60 -13.34 -15.83
N ASP A 218 29.35 -14.28 -16.76
CA ASP A 218 29.92 -15.63 -16.69
C ASP A 218 31.44 -15.56 -16.96
N PRO A 219 32.29 -16.29 -16.21
CA PRO A 219 33.72 -16.37 -16.48
C PRO A 219 34.08 -16.61 -17.96
N ARG A 220 33.28 -17.40 -18.70
CA ARG A 220 33.48 -17.65 -20.13
C ARG A 220 33.22 -16.42 -20.98
N GLU A 221 32.18 -15.65 -20.65
CA GLU A 221 31.87 -14.41 -21.34
C GLU A 221 32.97 -13.36 -21.11
N VAL A 222 33.51 -13.29 -19.89
CA VAL A 222 34.66 -12.41 -19.57
C VAL A 222 35.89 -12.78 -20.40
N GLU A 223 36.16 -14.06 -20.57
CA GLU A 223 37.32 -14.54 -21.34
C GLU A 223 37.15 -14.30 -22.84
N GLU A 224 35.97 -14.58 -23.40
CA GLU A 224 35.69 -14.49 -24.84
C GLU A 224 35.47 -13.06 -25.33
N LYS A 225 34.65 -12.27 -24.62
CA LYS A 225 34.20 -10.93 -25.05
C LYS A 225 35.10 -9.81 -24.54
N PHE A 226 35.69 -9.97 -23.35
CA PHE A 226 36.45 -8.93 -22.66
C PHE A 226 37.93 -9.28 -22.47
N HIS A 227 38.43 -10.30 -23.17
CA HIS A 227 39.85 -10.71 -23.14
C HIS A 227 40.37 -11.00 -21.72
N GLY A 228 39.52 -11.51 -20.83
CA GLY A 228 39.86 -11.80 -19.43
C GLY A 228 39.80 -10.58 -18.50
N SER A 229 39.40 -9.40 -18.98
CA SER A 229 39.27 -8.17 -18.19
C SER A 229 37.90 -8.09 -17.51
N LEU A 230 37.82 -8.48 -16.24
CA LEU A 230 36.59 -8.34 -15.45
C LEU A 230 36.15 -6.87 -15.30
N LEU A 231 37.10 -5.94 -15.24
CA LEU A 231 36.78 -4.51 -15.08
C LEU A 231 36.02 -3.97 -16.29
N GLU A 232 36.38 -4.42 -17.49
CA GLU A 232 35.72 -4.00 -18.73
C GLU A 232 34.31 -4.59 -18.82
N ALA A 233 34.15 -5.85 -18.44
CA ALA A 233 32.84 -6.49 -18.31
C ALA A 233 31.94 -5.75 -17.31
N LEU A 234 32.44 -5.41 -16.12
CA LEU A 234 31.68 -4.66 -15.11
C LEU A 234 31.35 -3.23 -15.55
N SER A 235 32.21 -2.59 -16.35
CA SER A 235 31.96 -1.24 -16.86
C SER A 235 30.82 -1.22 -17.87
N GLU A 236 30.61 -2.29 -18.65
CA GLU A 236 29.49 -2.40 -19.59
C GLU A 236 28.13 -2.40 -18.85
N TYR A 237 28.04 -3.06 -17.70
CA TYR A 237 26.82 -3.08 -16.87
C TYR A 237 26.65 -1.87 -15.95
N GLY A 238 27.56 -0.89 -15.98
CA GLY A 238 27.54 0.30 -15.13
C GLY A 238 26.19 1.05 -15.09
N PRO A 239 25.53 1.32 -16.25
CA PRO A 239 24.21 1.96 -16.28
C PRO A 239 23.12 1.18 -15.54
N ASN A 240 23.14 -0.17 -15.59
CA ASN A 240 22.17 -1.02 -14.90
C ASN A 240 22.34 -0.93 -13.38
N TYR A 241 23.58 -0.89 -12.89
CA TYR A 241 23.84 -0.66 -11.47
C TYR A 241 23.35 0.72 -11.00
N LEU A 242 23.53 1.76 -11.82
CA LEU A 242 23.03 3.10 -11.52
C LEU A 242 21.49 3.15 -11.50
N ALA A 243 20.84 2.49 -12.46
CA ALA A 243 19.39 2.34 -12.50
C ALA A 243 18.87 1.65 -11.23
N TYR A 244 19.50 0.55 -10.82
CA TYR A 244 19.21 -0.13 -9.55
C TYR A 244 19.27 0.82 -8.34
N PHE A 245 20.32 1.65 -8.21
CA PHE A 245 20.42 2.59 -7.11
C PHE A 245 19.28 3.63 -7.13
N GLY A 246 18.91 4.16 -8.31
CA GLY A 246 17.76 5.06 -8.46
C GLY A 246 16.45 4.40 -8.01
N SER A 247 16.23 3.16 -8.42
CA SER A 247 15.07 2.35 -8.04
C SER A 247 15.02 2.08 -6.53
N PHE A 248 16.15 1.67 -5.94
CA PHE A 248 16.27 1.43 -4.51
C PHE A 248 15.99 2.71 -3.70
N VAL A 249 16.52 3.85 -4.15
CA VAL A 249 16.28 5.14 -3.52
C VAL A 249 14.81 5.54 -3.63
N THR A 250 14.15 5.30 -4.77
CA THR A 250 12.71 5.57 -4.92
C THR A 250 11.88 4.78 -3.90
N ILE A 251 12.13 3.47 -3.77
CA ILE A 251 11.45 2.62 -2.79
C ILE A 251 11.74 3.09 -1.36
N GLY A 252 13.01 3.37 -1.06
CA GLY A 252 13.43 3.84 0.27
C GLY A 252 12.80 5.18 0.64
N LEU A 253 12.63 6.09 -0.31
CA LEU A 253 11.96 7.36 -0.09
C LEU A 253 10.44 7.18 0.07
N LEU A 254 9.79 6.34 -0.73
CA LEU A 254 8.37 5.99 -0.53
C LEU A 254 8.14 5.36 0.85
N TRP A 255 9.03 4.46 1.29
CA TRP A 255 9.03 3.92 2.65
C TRP A 255 9.22 5.02 3.69
N PHE A 256 10.16 5.94 3.48
CA PHE A 256 10.40 7.05 4.39
C PHE A 256 9.17 7.98 4.52
N VAL A 257 8.44 8.22 3.43
CA VAL A 257 7.17 8.95 3.45
C VAL A 257 6.12 8.20 4.27
N HIS A 258 5.95 6.90 4.03
CA HIS A 258 5.04 6.04 4.76
C HIS A 258 5.36 6.03 6.26
N HIS A 259 6.62 5.77 6.62
CA HIS A 259 7.08 5.77 8.00
C HIS A 259 6.83 7.12 8.68
N SER A 260 7.17 8.23 7.99
CA SER A 260 6.91 9.59 8.50
C SER A 260 5.43 9.83 8.76
N LEU A 261 4.54 9.35 7.87
CA LEU A 261 3.10 9.46 8.03
C LEU A 261 2.62 8.70 9.26
N PHE A 262 3.00 7.42 9.38
CA PHE A 262 2.54 6.57 10.47
C PHE A 262 3.12 6.96 11.84
N LEU A 263 4.28 7.62 11.90
CA LEU A 263 4.78 8.24 13.13
C LEU A 263 3.79 9.26 13.73
N TYR A 264 3.10 10.05 12.89
CA TYR A 264 2.12 11.04 13.34
C TYR A 264 0.70 10.49 13.51
N VAL A 265 0.42 9.28 13.02
CA VAL A 265 -0.87 8.61 13.19
C VAL A 265 -0.97 8.01 14.60
N THR A 266 -2.02 8.39 15.34
CA THR A 266 -2.31 7.86 16.68
C THR A 266 -3.19 6.62 16.62
N LYS A 267 -4.18 6.60 15.73
CA LYS A 267 -5.10 5.47 15.52
C LYS A 267 -5.27 5.21 14.02
N ALA A 268 -5.03 3.97 13.60
CA ALA A 268 -5.23 3.56 12.22
C ALA A 268 -6.67 3.09 12.01
N THR A 269 -7.47 3.79 11.21
CA THR A 269 -8.84 3.37 10.87
C THR A 269 -8.83 2.28 9.80
N ARG A 270 -9.92 1.53 9.61
CA ARG A 270 -10.00 0.52 8.54
C ARG A 270 -9.90 1.13 7.15
N LEU A 271 -10.41 2.35 6.94
CA LEU A 271 -10.26 3.06 5.66
C LEU A 271 -8.78 3.34 5.37
N MET A 272 -8.03 3.82 6.36
CA MET A 272 -6.58 4.01 6.24
C MET A 272 -5.87 2.68 5.96
N GLY A 273 -6.31 1.59 6.59
CA GLY A 273 -5.81 0.24 6.30
C GLY A 273 -6.06 -0.22 4.87
N LEU A 274 -7.26 0.03 4.32
CA LEU A 274 -7.58 -0.28 2.93
C LEU A 274 -6.71 0.52 1.95
N LEU A 275 -6.59 1.83 2.17
CA LEU A 275 -5.73 2.70 1.36
C LEU A 275 -4.25 2.28 1.47
N ASN A 276 -3.81 1.82 2.65
CA ASN A 276 -2.47 1.26 2.84
C ASN A 276 -2.26 0.00 1.99
N ILE A 277 -3.23 -0.93 1.99
CA ILE A 277 -3.16 -2.15 1.16
C ILE A 277 -3.10 -1.78 -0.33
N LEU A 278 -3.89 -0.81 -0.78
CA LEU A 278 -3.85 -0.34 -2.16
C LEU A 278 -2.48 0.28 -2.51
N SER A 279 -1.95 1.15 -1.64
CA SER A 279 -0.58 1.69 -1.80
C SER A 279 0.46 0.57 -1.91
N LEU A 280 0.43 -0.39 -1.00
CA LEU A 280 1.37 -1.52 -0.97
C LEU A 280 1.24 -2.43 -2.21
N ALA A 281 0.04 -2.60 -2.77
CA ALA A 281 -0.15 -3.36 -4.00
C ALA A 281 0.58 -2.71 -5.18
N PHE A 282 0.53 -1.38 -5.31
CA PHE A 282 1.28 -0.65 -6.35
C PHE A 282 2.78 -0.59 -6.05
N ILE A 283 3.19 -0.50 -4.77
CA ILE A 283 4.60 -0.64 -4.37
C ILE A 283 5.15 -2.01 -4.76
N GLY A 284 4.36 -3.07 -4.60
CA GLY A 284 4.68 -4.42 -5.08
C GLY A 284 4.87 -4.52 -6.59
N GLY A 285 4.33 -3.58 -7.36
CA GLY A 285 4.50 -3.47 -8.81
C GLY A 285 5.72 -2.67 -9.24
N LEU A 286 6.45 -2.02 -8.32
CA LEU A 286 7.65 -1.25 -8.68
C LEU A 286 8.76 -2.07 -9.34
N PRO A 287 9.08 -3.32 -8.93
CA PRO A 287 10.08 -4.13 -9.64
C PRO A 287 9.75 -4.31 -11.13
N LEU A 288 8.48 -4.50 -11.46
CA LEU A 288 8.01 -4.57 -12.85
C LEU A 288 8.24 -3.24 -13.58
N ALA A 289 7.90 -2.11 -12.96
CA ALA A 289 8.14 -0.79 -13.54
C ALA A 289 9.63 -0.60 -13.90
N TYR A 290 10.52 -1.01 -13.02
CA TYR A 290 11.97 -0.87 -13.23
C TYR A 290 12.49 -1.80 -14.32
N GLN A 291 12.12 -3.08 -14.30
CA GLN A 291 12.49 -4.04 -15.34
C GLN A 291 12.06 -3.54 -16.72
N LEU A 292 10.80 -3.07 -16.85
CA LEU A 292 10.31 -2.49 -18.10
C LEU A 292 11.15 -1.29 -18.53
N THR A 293 11.43 -0.35 -17.62
CA THR A 293 12.26 0.81 -17.99
C THR A 293 13.71 0.44 -18.28
N SER A 294 14.25 -0.66 -17.74
CA SER A 294 15.62 -1.09 -17.99
C SER A 294 15.74 -1.86 -19.32
N GLU A 295 14.81 -2.76 -19.62
CA GLU A 295 14.81 -3.56 -20.85
C GLU A 295 14.47 -2.72 -22.09
N PHE A 296 13.56 -1.74 -21.95
CA PHE A 296 13.07 -0.94 -23.07
C PHE A 296 13.69 0.46 -23.18
N ALA A 297 14.71 0.79 -22.36
CA ALA A 297 15.39 2.10 -22.34
C ALA A 297 16.22 2.41 -23.60
N GLU A 298 16.54 1.44 -24.46
CA GLU A 298 17.31 1.71 -25.69
C GLU A 298 16.56 1.32 -26.97
N LYS A 299 16.31 2.33 -27.82
CA LYS A 299 16.04 2.22 -29.27
C LYS A 299 14.74 1.53 -29.71
N SER A 300 13.68 1.56 -28.89
CA SER A 300 12.36 1.03 -29.31
C SER A 300 11.22 2.04 -29.11
N HIS A 301 10.21 1.99 -29.97
CA HIS A 301 8.97 2.77 -29.83
C HIS A 301 8.22 2.50 -28.50
N ASN A 302 8.54 1.38 -27.83
CA ASN A 302 7.89 0.95 -26.59
C ASN A 302 8.51 1.58 -25.33
N GLU A 303 9.58 2.37 -25.47
CA GLU A 303 10.25 3.05 -24.36
C GLU A 303 9.31 4.02 -23.61
N ILE A 304 8.53 4.81 -24.37
CA ILE A 304 7.58 5.78 -23.81
C ILE A 304 6.52 5.05 -22.98
N GLU A 305 6.02 3.91 -23.48
CA GLU A 305 5.03 3.10 -22.78
C GLU A 305 5.58 2.55 -21.46
N ALA A 306 6.84 2.08 -21.45
CA ALA A 306 7.50 1.60 -20.24
C ALA A 306 7.65 2.72 -19.19
N ILE A 307 8.10 3.91 -19.60
CA ILE A 307 8.24 5.08 -18.71
C ILE A 307 6.87 5.50 -18.16
N GLN A 308 5.84 5.51 -19.02
CA GLN A 308 4.47 5.86 -18.63
C GLN A 308 3.90 4.87 -17.60
N VAL A 309 4.09 3.56 -17.82
CA VAL A 309 3.70 2.52 -16.86
C VAL A 309 4.41 2.73 -15.52
N SER A 310 5.71 3.04 -15.53
CA SER A 310 6.45 3.36 -14.30
C SER A 310 5.91 4.59 -13.58
N CYS A 311 5.56 5.65 -14.31
CA CYS A 311 4.96 6.86 -13.74
C CYS A 311 3.60 6.56 -13.11
N VAL A 312 2.76 5.77 -13.78
CA VAL A 312 1.42 5.38 -13.28
C VAL A 312 1.53 4.54 -12.02
N ILE A 313 2.41 3.54 -11.98
CA ILE A 313 2.64 2.69 -10.80
C ILE A 313 3.12 3.56 -9.62
N THR A 314 4.09 4.44 -9.87
CA THR A 314 4.63 5.35 -8.83
C THR A 314 3.58 6.36 -8.34
N PHE A 315 2.74 6.87 -9.24
CA PHE A 315 1.63 7.76 -8.91
C PHE A 315 0.63 7.07 -7.98
N PHE A 316 0.15 5.88 -8.35
CA PHE A 316 -0.80 5.14 -7.52
C PHE A 316 -0.20 4.69 -6.18
N ALA A 317 1.07 4.24 -6.17
CA ALA A 317 1.79 3.91 -4.95
C ALA A 317 1.79 5.07 -3.94
N SER A 318 1.97 6.31 -4.42
CA SER A 318 2.12 7.50 -3.58
C SER A 318 0.80 8.23 -3.29
N ILE A 319 -0.13 8.34 -4.24
CA ILE A 319 -1.42 9.03 -4.05
C ILE A 319 -2.28 8.35 -2.97
N PHE A 320 -2.21 7.02 -2.84
CA PHE A 320 -2.91 6.33 -1.76
C PHE A 320 -2.32 6.66 -0.38
N GLN A 321 -1.01 6.90 -0.25
CA GLN A 321 -0.44 7.40 1.00
C GLN A 321 -0.91 8.82 1.31
N PHE A 322 -0.98 9.67 0.28
CA PHE A 322 -1.58 11.00 0.42
C PHE A 322 -3.05 10.91 0.84
N ALA A 323 -3.81 9.96 0.30
CA ALA A 323 -5.21 9.72 0.69
C ALA A 323 -5.35 9.23 2.14
N ILE A 324 -4.39 8.45 2.66
CA ILE A 324 -4.35 8.08 4.09
C ILE A 324 -4.22 9.33 4.95
N TRP A 325 -3.31 10.24 4.55
CA TRP A 325 -3.12 11.50 5.25
C TRP A 325 -4.35 12.40 5.24
N THR A 326 -5.00 12.58 4.09
CA THR A 326 -6.25 13.36 4.02
C THR A 326 -7.36 12.72 4.83
N THR A 327 -7.47 11.39 4.82
CA THR A 327 -8.42 10.65 5.66
C THR A 327 -8.14 10.88 7.16
N ALA A 328 -6.87 10.89 7.54
CA ALA A 328 -6.46 11.15 8.92
C ALA A 328 -6.70 12.61 9.35
N LEU A 329 -6.66 13.56 8.41
CA LEU A 329 -7.00 14.97 8.65
C LEU A 329 -8.51 15.19 8.85
N LEU A 330 -9.36 14.41 8.17
CA LEU A 330 -10.82 14.51 8.35
C LEU A 330 -11.27 14.24 9.80
N HIS A 331 -10.52 13.40 10.53
CA HIS A 331 -10.78 13.07 11.94
C HIS A 331 -9.57 13.42 12.83
N GLU A 332 -8.97 14.60 12.62
CA GLU A 332 -7.67 14.98 13.21
C GLU A 332 -7.57 14.79 14.73
N ARG A 333 -8.68 14.98 15.48
CA ARG A 333 -8.70 14.85 16.95
C ARG A 333 -8.44 13.43 17.43
N GLU A 334 -8.77 12.42 16.63
CA GLU A 334 -8.71 11.02 17.03
C GLU A 334 -7.55 10.27 16.36
N THR A 335 -7.24 10.60 15.11
CA THR A 335 -6.32 9.84 14.25
C THR A 335 -4.94 10.45 14.09
N LEU A 336 -4.74 11.73 14.43
CA LEU A 336 -3.46 12.43 14.26
C LEU A 336 -2.96 13.06 15.55
N GLN A 337 -1.63 13.17 15.65
CA GLN A 337 -1.01 14.00 16.67
C GLN A 337 -1.25 15.50 16.39
N PRO A 338 -1.42 16.35 17.44
CA PRO A 338 -1.71 17.78 17.27
C PRO A 338 -0.69 18.56 16.43
N PHE A 339 0.57 18.11 16.38
CA PHE A 339 1.64 18.76 15.60
C PHE A 339 1.44 18.66 14.08
N ALA A 340 0.65 17.68 13.64
CA ALA A 340 0.47 17.32 12.25
C ALA A 340 -0.93 17.72 11.71
N GLY A 341 -1.89 18.02 12.61
CA GLY A 341 -3.22 18.53 12.27
C GLY A 341 -3.22 19.92 11.62
N TYR A 342 -4.41 20.47 11.33
CA TYR A 342 -4.53 21.77 10.66
C TYR A 342 -3.86 22.89 11.48
N GLY A 343 -3.00 23.68 10.82
CA GLY A 343 -2.23 24.74 11.48
C GLY A 343 -1.04 24.24 12.33
N GLY A 344 -0.80 22.93 12.36
CA GLY A 344 0.35 22.33 13.04
C GLY A 344 1.69 22.72 12.39
N LYS A 345 2.77 22.71 13.20
CA LYS A 345 4.12 23.07 12.75
C LYS A 345 4.65 22.17 11.62
N GLU A 346 4.25 20.90 11.64
CA GLU A 346 4.72 19.89 10.69
C GLU A 346 3.69 19.60 9.58
N HIS A 347 2.51 20.22 9.61
CA HIS A 347 1.44 20.00 8.63
C HIS A 347 1.87 20.30 7.19
N ALA A 348 2.41 21.50 6.95
CA ALA A 348 2.86 21.91 5.61
C ALA A 348 4.03 21.05 5.11
N PHE A 349 4.89 20.60 6.02
CA PHE A 349 6.01 19.72 5.70
C PHE A 349 5.53 18.31 5.32
N MET A 350 4.57 17.75 6.08
CA MET A 350 3.96 16.45 5.76
C MET A 350 3.19 16.49 4.45
N PHE A 351 2.40 17.55 4.21
CA PHE A 351 1.72 17.77 2.94
C PHE A 351 2.71 17.76 1.77
N ALA A 352 3.78 18.57 1.84
CA ALA A 352 4.77 18.65 0.77
C ALA A 352 5.49 17.30 0.55
N LYS A 353 5.78 16.58 1.64
CA LYS A 353 6.44 15.28 1.60
C LYS A 353 5.59 14.23 0.88
N LEU A 354 4.30 14.15 1.21
CA LEU A 354 3.35 13.21 0.61
C LEU A 354 2.93 13.60 -0.81
N ALA A 355 2.93 14.91 -1.14
CA ALA A 355 2.56 15.41 -2.46
C ALA A 355 3.69 15.33 -3.49
N LEU A 356 4.96 15.25 -3.07
CA LEU A 356 6.11 15.31 -3.96
C LEU A 356 6.09 14.21 -5.03
N TYR A 357 5.99 12.94 -4.65
CA TYR A 357 5.96 11.84 -5.61
C TYR A 357 4.75 11.90 -6.56
N PRO A 358 3.50 12.05 -6.08
CA PRO A 358 2.34 12.13 -6.97
C PRO A 358 2.44 13.27 -7.98
N CYS A 359 2.88 14.46 -7.55
CA CYS A 359 3.03 15.61 -8.44
C CYS A 359 4.12 15.38 -9.48
N VAL A 360 5.26 14.84 -9.07
CA VAL A 360 6.40 14.63 -9.97
C VAL A 360 6.12 13.50 -10.96
N SER A 361 5.54 12.38 -10.52
CA SER A 361 5.19 11.27 -11.41
C SER A 361 4.09 11.65 -12.41
N LEU A 362 3.10 12.43 -11.97
CA LEU A 362 2.04 12.94 -12.85
C LEU A 362 2.61 13.95 -13.85
N GLY A 363 3.48 14.86 -13.39
CA GLY A 363 4.17 15.81 -14.24
C GLY A 363 5.05 15.12 -15.28
N ALA A 364 5.82 14.10 -14.88
CA ALA A 364 6.63 13.30 -15.79
C ALA A 364 5.77 12.57 -16.82
N PHE A 365 4.64 11.98 -16.41
CA PHE A 365 3.70 11.36 -17.35
C PHE A 365 3.21 12.35 -18.42
N PHE A 366 2.68 13.51 -18.02
CA PHE A 366 2.24 14.52 -19.00
C PHE A 366 3.38 15.04 -19.86
N LEU A 367 4.57 15.25 -19.27
CA LEU A 367 5.73 15.73 -20.01
C LEU A 367 6.20 14.70 -21.04
N THR A 368 6.13 13.40 -20.73
CA THR A 368 6.44 12.33 -21.71
C THR A 368 5.42 12.26 -22.83
N CYS A 369 4.14 12.58 -22.57
CA CYS A 369 3.11 12.69 -23.61
C CYS A 369 3.34 13.91 -24.54
N LEU A 370 3.84 15.02 -23.99
CA LEU A 370 4.03 16.28 -24.72
C LEU A 370 5.40 16.37 -25.43
N LEU A 371 6.44 15.81 -24.81
CA LEU A 371 7.84 15.86 -25.24
C LEU A 371 8.37 14.43 -25.39
N SER A 372 7.80 13.68 -26.33
CA SER A 372 8.16 12.28 -26.58
C SER A 372 9.67 12.08 -26.82
N GLU A 373 10.31 13.03 -27.51
CA GLU A 373 11.75 13.01 -27.83
C GLU A 373 12.67 13.11 -26.59
N PHE A 374 12.19 13.65 -25.46
CA PHE A 374 12.99 13.84 -24.24
C PHE A 374 12.56 12.96 -23.07
N SER A 375 11.69 11.97 -23.31
CA SER A 375 11.08 11.12 -22.29
C SER A 375 12.09 10.45 -21.35
N THR A 376 13.17 9.87 -21.89
CA THR A 376 14.27 9.25 -21.13
C THR A 376 14.98 10.25 -20.23
N ALA A 377 15.32 11.43 -20.78
CA ALA A 377 16.00 12.48 -20.04
C ALA A 377 15.14 12.99 -18.88
N ILE A 378 13.84 13.16 -19.11
CA ILE A 378 12.86 13.53 -18.08
C ILE A 378 12.85 12.49 -16.96
N PHE A 379 12.79 11.19 -17.30
CA PHE A 379 12.77 10.12 -16.31
C PHE A 379 14.05 10.04 -15.48
N HIS A 380 15.24 10.14 -16.10
CA HIS A 380 16.51 10.14 -15.37
C HIS A 380 16.68 11.39 -14.50
N ILE A 381 16.34 12.57 -15.03
CA ILE A 381 16.37 13.81 -14.25
C ILE A 381 15.44 13.70 -13.05
N MET A 382 14.24 13.15 -13.24
CA MET A 382 13.30 12.90 -12.15
C MET A 382 13.91 12.03 -11.05
N GLN A 383 14.49 10.87 -11.42
CA GLN A 383 15.11 9.94 -10.47
C GLN A 383 16.25 10.60 -9.67
N ILE A 384 17.03 11.48 -10.30
CA ILE A 384 18.13 12.19 -9.65
C ILE A 384 17.61 13.34 -8.78
N VAL A 385 16.66 14.13 -9.27
CA VAL A 385 16.17 15.36 -8.60
C VAL A 385 15.36 15.05 -7.35
N ILE A 386 14.53 13.99 -7.37
CA ILE A 386 13.64 13.67 -6.24
C ILE A 386 14.40 13.49 -4.91
N PRO A 387 15.47 12.69 -4.82
CA PRO A 387 16.25 12.54 -3.58
C PRO A 387 16.79 13.86 -3.03
N PHE A 388 17.32 14.72 -3.91
CA PHE A 388 17.79 16.05 -3.51
C PHE A 388 16.63 16.95 -3.06
N ALA A 389 15.49 16.89 -3.75
CA ALA A 389 14.28 17.61 -3.38
C ALA A 389 13.78 17.17 -1.99
N PHE A 390 13.87 15.87 -1.65
CA PHE A 390 13.53 15.35 -0.32
C PHE A 390 14.46 15.88 0.78
N LEU A 391 15.78 15.93 0.52
CA LEU A 391 16.75 16.44 1.48
C LEU A 391 16.56 17.94 1.75
N ALA A 392 16.29 18.70 0.68
CA ALA A 392 16.07 20.14 0.76
C ALA A 392 14.61 20.53 1.10
N LEU A 393 13.70 19.56 1.19
CA LEU A 393 12.25 19.79 1.32
C LEU A 393 11.91 20.71 2.48
N ARG A 394 12.56 20.53 3.63
CA ARG A 394 12.29 21.35 4.83
C ARG A 394 12.68 22.80 4.63
N ILE A 395 13.75 23.06 3.88
CA ILE A 395 14.21 24.42 3.54
C ILE A 395 13.21 25.05 2.57
N PHE A 396 12.86 24.35 1.49
CA PHE A 396 11.89 24.83 0.51
C PHE A 396 10.54 25.16 1.14
N VAL A 397 9.98 24.28 1.97
CA VAL A 397 8.69 24.52 2.64
C VAL A 397 8.74 25.76 3.55
N ARG A 398 9.84 25.98 4.27
CA ARG A 398 10.00 27.16 5.14
C ARG A 398 10.10 28.45 4.33
N ILE A 399 10.90 28.45 3.25
CA ILE A 399 11.04 29.60 2.36
C ILE A 399 9.69 29.92 1.72
N SER A 400 9.04 28.94 1.07
CA SER A 400 7.73 29.11 0.42
C SER A 400 6.65 29.59 1.40
N SER A 401 6.59 29.02 2.61
CA SER A 401 5.64 29.46 3.64
C SER A 401 5.89 30.90 4.08
N THR A 402 7.14 31.34 4.15
CA THR A 402 7.50 32.72 4.50
C THR A 402 7.12 33.67 3.37
N VAL A 403 7.45 33.32 2.13
CA VAL A 403 7.10 34.11 0.93
C VAL A 403 5.58 34.26 0.81
N ILE A 404 4.81 33.18 0.95
CA ILE A 404 3.34 33.21 0.87
C ILE A 404 2.78 34.11 1.98
N LYS A 405 3.26 34.00 3.22
CA LYS A 405 2.82 34.87 4.32
C LYS A 405 3.14 36.34 4.05
N SER A 406 4.32 36.64 3.52
CA SER A 406 4.71 38.01 3.13
C SER A 406 3.80 38.55 2.03
N VAL A 407 3.53 37.78 0.98
CA VAL A 407 2.63 38.18 -0.12
C VAL A 407 1.20 38.39 0.38
N MET A 408 0.69 37.49 1.23
CA MET A 408 -0.65 37.64 1.83
C MET A 408 -0.73 38.84 2.77
N SER A 409 0.34 39.15 3.51
CA SER A 409 0.42 40.34 4.35
C SER A 409 0.45 41.62 3.53
N LEU A 410 1.19 41.64 2.42
CA LEU A 410 1.25 42.74 1.46
C LEU A 410 -0.11 42.96 0.78
N SER A 411 -0.80 41.90 0.38
CA SER A 411 -2.15 41.97 -0.17
C SER A 411 -3.15 42.49 0.85
N ARG A 412 -3.10 42.02 2.10
CA ARG A 412 -3.98 42.50 3.18
C ARG A 412 -3.73 43.98 3.49
N TRP A 413 -2.46 44.40 3.54
CA TRP A 413 -2.10 45.79 3.73
C TRP A 413 -2.63 46.67 2.59
N LYS A 414 -2.51 46.20 1.35
CA LYS A 414 -3.04 46.91 0.17
C LYS A 414 -4.57 47.04 0.18
N VAL A 415 -5.29 46.03 0.67
CA VAL A 415 -6.76 46.09 0.84
C VAL A 415 -7.14 47.12 1.90
N VAL A 416 -6.48 47.13 3.07
CA VAL A 416 -6.72 48.11 4.12
C VAL A 416 -6.43 49.54 3.65
N LEU A 417 -5.35 49.72 2.86
CA LEU A 417 -4.98 51.04 2.33
C LEU A 417 -5.98 51.55 1.30
N LEU A 418 -6.57 50.66 0.50
CA LEU A 418 -7.65 51.01 -0.43
C LEU A 418 -8.97 51.34 0.31
N GLU A 419 -9.29 50.63 1.39
CA GLU A 419 -10.44 50.96 2.25
C GLU A 419 -10.25 52.31 2.97
N GLU A 420 -9.04 52.64 3.44
CA GLU A 420 -8.73 53.95 4.02
C GLU A 420 -8.76 55.08 2.97
N GLU A 421 -8.29 54.82 1.74
CA GLU A 421 -8.32 55.80 0.65
C GLU A 421 -9.76 56.04 0.16
N GLU A 422 -10.61 55.01 0.07
CA GLU A 422 -12.06 55.16 -0.18
C GLU A 422 -12.77 55.90 0.96
N ALA A 423 -12.40 55.65 2.22
CA ALA A 423 -12.95 56.38 3.36
C ALA A 423 -12.54 57.87 3.38
N CYS A 424 -11.33 58.21 2.94
CA CYS A 424 -10.86 59.58 2.80
C CYS A 424 -11.43 60.32 1.57
N LEU A 425 -11.79 59.60 0.51
CA LEU A 425 -12.44 60.15 -0.70
C LEU A 425 -13.95 60.37 -0.56
N SER A 426 -14.52 60.02 0.60
CA SER A 426 -15.89 60.35 1.00
C SER A 426 -15.90 61.54 1.99
N PRO A 427 -15.75 62.81 1.53
CA PRO A 427 -15.99 63.95 2.40
C PRO A 427 -17.47 64.33 2.41
N THR A 428 -18.06 64.34 3.60
CA THR A 428 -19.17 65.21 4.02
C THR A 428 -20.43 65.20 3.16
N GLU A 429 -21.38 64.33 3.51
CA GLU A 429 -22.77 64.75 3.63
C GLU A 429 -23.36 64.12 4.89
N THR A 430 -24.24 64.87 5.55
CA THR A 430 -24.90 64.65 6.86
C THR A 430 -24.20 65.31 8.06
N LEU A 431 -24.79 66.25 8.79
CA LEU A 431 -26.12 66.86 8.73
C LEU A 431 -26.08 68.17 9.54
N SER A 432 -26.69 69.22 8.97
CA SER A 432 -27.24 70.39 9.67
C SER A 432 -28.46 70.03 10.49
#